data_AF-A0A3P7NDC6-F1
#
_entry.id   AF-A0A3P7NDC6-F1
#
_cell.length_a   1.000
_cell.length_b   1.000
_cell.length_c   1.000
_cell.angle_alpha   90.00
_cell.angle_beta   90.00
_cell.angle_gamma   90.00
#
_symmetry.space_group_name_H-M   'P 1'
#
loop_
_entity.id
_entity.type
_entity.pdbx_description
1 polymer ?
#
loop_
_entity_poly.entity_id
_entity_poly.type
_entity_poly.pdbx_seq_one_letter_code
_entity_poly.pdbx_strand_id
1 'polypeptide(L)'
;MARYLAAQEPVPNISQVLINYTMARIGRELGAYKLARDTLDRLGSLRVPPRLQRDVELMTVNIRAKPFSDAEDLLPVCHRCGLNNPLTCGMNCVHCKTPFQFSFATFEILPLIEFFIDDDIPTEEAVSLVESEPPLSDSNFNPFQNVAKKSGEIHLNRDDLTRLEKGQVIILHWPEPLETKFLFNQMPSISVSKCPSCNKVIFLDL
;
A
#
# COMPACT_ATOMS: atom_id res chain seq x y z
N MET A 1 10.76 -0.71 4.15
CA MET A 1 10.48 -0.38 5.56
C MET A 1 10.51 1.13 5.90
N ALA A 2 11.59 1.89 5.69
CA ALA A 2 11.67 3.29 6.17
C ALA A 2 10.53 4.20 5.67
N ARG A 3 10.18 4.09 4.39
CA ARG A 3 9.02 4.80 3.80
C ARG A 3 7.69 4.45 4.47
N TYR A 4 7.47 3.16 4.77
CA TYR A 4 6.28 2.68 5.47
C TYR A 4 6.18 3.29 6.87
N LEU A 5 7.29 3.30 7.63
CA LEU A 5 7.33 3.94 8.95
C LEU A 5 7.10 5.46 8.88
N ALA A 6 7.58 6.14 7.84
CA ALA A 6 7.39 7.58 7.65
C ALA A 6 5.97 7.97 7.22
N ALA A 7 5.20 7.03 6.67
CA ALA A 7 3.82 7.23 6.24
C ALA A 7 2.80 7.05 7.39
N GLN A 8 3.25 6.57 8.53
CA GLN A 8 2.42 6.29 9.70
C GLN A 8 2.58 7.36 10.78
N GLU A 9 1.70 7.30 11.78
CA GLU A 9 1.91 8.07 13.00
C GLU A 9 3.24 7.68 13.68
N PRO A 10 3.94 8.64 14.31
CA PRO A 10 5.21 8.36 14.95
C PRO A 10 5.09 7.25 16.01
N VAL A 11 5.73 6.12 15.74
CA VAL A 11 5.77 4.99 16.66
C VAL A 11 6.68 5.33 17.86
N PRO A 12 6.23 5.11 19.10
CA PRO A 12 7.05 5.32 20.29
C PRO A 12 8.38 4.56 20.21
N ASN A 13 9.45 5.18 20.72
CA ASN A 13 10.80 4.60 20.74
C ASN A 13 11.45 4.34 19.36
N ILE A 14 10.82 4.76 18.25
CA ILE A 14 11.44 4.74 16.92
C ILE A 14 11.96 6.13 16.58
N SER A 15 13.25 6.22 16.25
CA SER A 15 13.90 7.50 15.93
C SER A 15 13.46 8.04 14.57
N GLN A 16 12.68 9.12 14.59
CA GLN A 16 12.31 9.87 13.39
C GLN A 16 13.53 10.41 12.63
N VAL A 17 14.60 10.76 13.35
CA VAL A 17 15.87 11.19 12.71
C VAL A 17 16.45 10.06 11.87
N LEU A 18 16.51 8.83 12.40
CA LEU A 18 17.07 7.72 11.64
C LEU A 18 16.21 7.33 10.44
N ILE A 19 14.88 7.38 10.57
CA ILE A 19 13.96 7.14 9.44
C ILE A 19 14.25 8.14 8.31
N ASN A 20 14.21 9.45 8.60
CA ASN A 20 14.41 10.48 7.58
C ASN A 20 15.85 10.48 7.04
N TYR A 21 16.86 10.26 7.89
CA TYR A 21 18.26 10.13 7.47
C TYR A 21 18.47 8.97 6.49
N THR A 22 17.92 7.79 6.81
CA THR A 22 18.00 6.61 5.93
C THR A 22 17.30 6.86 4.60
N MET A 23 16.10 7.48 4.63
CA MET A 23 15.38 7.84 3.40
C MET A 23 16.16 8.84 2.55
N ALA A 24 16.75 9.88 3.15
CA ALA A 24 17.56 10.86 2.44
C ALA A 24 18.80 10.24 1.79
N ARG A 25 19.52 9.41 2.55
CA ARG A 25 20.76 8.77 2.08
C ARG A 25 20.51 7.80 0.93
N ILE A 26 19.59 6.85 1.13
CA ILE A 26 19.25 5.83 0.11
C ILE A 26 18.54 6.50 -1.07
N GLY A 27 17.62 7.43 -0.82
CA GLY A 27 16.90 8.14 -1.87
C GLY A 27 17.85 8.87 -2.83
N ARG A 28 18.89 9.52 -2.30
CA ARG A 28 19.90 10.17 -3.13
C ARG A 28 20.67 9.18 -4.01
N GLU A 29 21.01 8.00 -3.50
CA GLU A 29 21.73 6.96 -4.24
C GLU A 29 20.88 6.34 -5.36
N LEU A 30 19.57 6.18 -5.12
CA LEU A 30 18.62 5.61 -6.07
C LEU A 30 18.06 6.65 -7.07
N GLY A 31 18.41 7.93 -6.95
CA GLY A 31 17.87 8.99 -7.80
C GLY A 31 16.47 9.49 -7.40
N ALA A 32 16.00 9.15 -6.20
CA ALA A 32 14.84 9.75 -5.54
C ALA A 32 15.21 11.09 -4.87
N TYR A 33 15.53 12.09 -5.69
CA TYR A 33 16.06 13.36 -5.20
C TYR A 33 15.00 14.27 -4.58
N LYS A 34 13.74 14.19 -5.02
CA LYS A 34 12.66 14.95 -4.39
C LYS A 34 12.37 14.38 -3.00
N LEU A 35 12.28 13.06 -2.85
CA LEU A 35 12.20 12.38 -1.55
C LEU A 35 13.35 12.79 -0.62
N ALA A 36 14.57 12.79 -1.14
CA ALA A 36 15.75 13.15 -0.35
C ALA A 36 15.69 14.60 0.16
N ARG A 37 15.19 15.54 -0.65
CA ARG A 37 14.97 16.93 -0.19
C ARG A 37 13.91 17.01 0.90
N ASP A 38 12.74 16.44 0.64
CA ASP A 38 11.61 16.49 1.57
C ASP A 38 12.00 15.91 2.94
N THR A 39 12.82 14.86 2.97
CA THR A 39 13.31 14.23 4.20
C THR A 39 14.44 15.01 4.88
N LEU A 40 15.33 15.67 4.12
CA LEU A 40 16.34 16.58 4.69
C LEU A 40 15.70 17.84 5.29
N ASP A 41 14.66 18.38 4.66
CA ASP A 41 13.89 19.51 5.21
C ASP A 41 13.21 19.12 6.52
N ARG A 42 12.64 17.90 6.59
CA ARG A 42 12.10 17.33 7.86
C ARG A 42 13.17 17.13 8.92
N LEU A 43 14.40 16.74 8.55
CA LEU A 43 15.50 16.62 9.51
C LEU A 43 15.87 17.96 10.15
N GLY A 44 15.66 19.08 9.43
CA GLY A 44 15.88 20.43 9.95
C GLY A 44 14.99 20.81 11.13
N SER A 45 13.84 20.17 11.30
CA SER A 45 12.95 20.37 12.45
C SER A 45 13.16 19.38 13.60
N LEU A 46 14.12 18.47 13.47
CA LEU A 46 14.42 17.43 14.45
C LEU A 46 15.79 17.63 15.11
N ARG A 47 15.97 17.10 16.32
CA ARG A 47 17.27 17.13 17.00
C ARG A 47 18.18 16.02 16.46
N VAL A 48 18.98 16.35 15.45
CA VAL A 48 19.95 15.42 14.85
C VAL A 48 21.12 15.13 15.81
N PRO A 49 21.44 13.85 16.09
CA PRO A 49 22.58 13.48 16.94
C PRO A 49 23.92 13.97 16.36
N PRO A 50 24.90 14.38 17.20
CA PRO A 50 26.19 14.93 16.75
C PRO A 50 26.91 14.07 15.70
N ARG A 51 26.84 12.75 15.84
CA ARG A 51 27.45 11.79 14.90
C ARG A 51 26.90 11.87 13.46
N LEU A 52 25.70 12.40 13.26
CA LEU A 52 25.04 12.53 11.95
C LEU A 52 25.00 13.96 11.41
N GLN A 53 25.28 14.97 12.25
CA GLN A 53 25.11 16.39 11.88
C GLN A 53 25.90 16.76 10.62
N ARG A 54 27.22 16.50 10.61
CA ARG A 54 28.08 16.79 9.46
C ARG A 54 27.57 16.14 8.18
N ASP A 55 27.14 14.88 8.25
CA ASP A 55 26.66 14.18 7.06
C ASP A 55 25.34 14.80 6.57
N VAL A 56 24.37 15.01 7.46
CA VAL A 56 23.09 15.67 7.13
C VAL A 56 23.32 17.05 6.50
N GLU A 57 24.19 17.88 7.08
CA GLU A 57 24.54 19.20 6.55
C GLU A 57 25.10 19.11 5.11
N LEU A 58 26.06 18.20 4.88
CA LEU A 58 26.61 17.97 3.55
C LEU A 58 25.55 17.48 2.57
N MET A 59 24.65 16.57 2.98
CA MET A 59 23.54 16.11 2.15
C MET A 59 22.60 17.25 1.78
N THR A 60 22.24 18.11 2.73
CA THR A 60 21.35 19.26 2.55
C THR A 60 21.92 20.28 1.56
N VAL A 61 23.24 20.46 1.52
CA VAL A 61 23.88 21.32 0.50
C VAL A 61 23.92 20.61 -0.85
N ASN A 62 24.41 19.37 -0.89
CA ASN A 62 24.63 18.63 -2.13
C ASN A 62 23.33 18.34 -2.89
N ILE A 63 22.22 18.11 -2.19
CA ILE A 63 20.93 17.81 -2.84
C ILE A 63 20.41 18.98 -3.67
N ARG A 64 20.84 20.22 -3.39
CA ARG A 64 20.44 21.41 -4.15
C ARG A 64 20.92 21.38 -5.61
N ALA A 65 22.01 20.67 -5.89
CA ALA A 65 22.55 20.52 -7.25
C ALA A 65 21.86 19.42 -8.08
N LYS A 66 20.92 18.67 -7.50
CA LYS A 66 20.19 17.58 -8.19
C LYS A 66 18.90 18.11 -8.86
N PRO A 67 18.21 17.35 -9.72
CA PRO A 67 16.88 17.73 -10.21
C PRO A 67 15.81 17.60 -9.11
N PHE A 68 14.69 18.33 -9.23
CA PHE A 68 13.55 18.25 -8.30
C PHE A 68 12.55 17.17 -8.74
N SER A 69 13.05 15.96 -8.97
CA SER A 69 12.25 14.80 -9.37
C SER A 69 12.79 13.54 -8.71
N ASP A 70 11.95 12.52 -8.65
CA ASP A 70 12.35 11.16 -8.30
C ASP A 70 12.42 10.32 -9.58
N ALA A 71 13.22 9.25 -9.58
CA ALA A 71 13.22 8.27 -10.66
C ALA A 71 11.83 7.60 -10.77
N GLU A 72 11.31 7.49 -11.99
CA GLU A 72 9.93 7.03 -12.23
C GLU A 72 9.68 5.59 -11.77
N ASP A 73 10.67 4.71 -11.94
CA ASP A 73 10.59 3.29 -11.54
C ASP A 73 10.48 3.09 -10.02
N LEU A 74 10.81 4.12 -9.22
CA LEU A 74 10.68 4.06 -7.77
C LEU A 74 9.27 4.45 -7.29
N LEU A 75 8.47 5.07 -8.16
CA LEU A 75 7.19 5.64 -7.75
C LEU A 75 6.18 4.52 -7.48
N PRO A 76 5.55 4.47 -6.30
CA PRO A 76 4.48 3.52 -6.02
C PRO A 76 3.30 3.69 -6.98
N VAL A 77 2.91 2.59 -7.63
CA VAL A 77 1.69 2.54 -8.44
C VAL A 77 0.50 2.22 -7.55
N CYS A 78 -0.62 2.91 -7.73
CA CYS A 78 -1.88 2.50 -7.14
C CYS A 78 -2.54 1.42 -8.00
N HIS A 79 -2.74 0.22 -7.45
CA HIS A 79 -3.36 -0.90 -8.18
C HIS A 79 -4.85 -0.70 -8.48
N ARG A 80 -5.50 0.32 -7.89
CA ARG A 80 -6.87 0.71 -8.26
C ARG A 80 -6.91 1.62 -9.48
N CYS A 81 -6.18 2.74 -9.45
CA CYS A 81 -6.29 3.77 -10.48
C CYS A 81 -5.18 3.74 -11.55
N GLY A 82 -4.15 2.91 -11.35
CA GLY A 82 -2.99 2.80 -12.25
C GLY A 82 -2.05 4.00 -12.23
N LEU A 83 -2.28 5.01 -11.38
CA LEU A 83 -1.45 6.22 -11.33
C LEU A 83 -0.30 6.09 -10.33
N ASN A 84 0.83 6.69 -10.68
CA ASN A 84 1.99 6.84 -9.81
C ASN A 84 1.70 7.82 -8.67
N ASN A 85 2.22 7.47 -7.50
CA ASN A 85 2.13 8.26 -6.28
C ASN A 85 3.52 8.79 -5.89
N PRO A 86 3.63 9.97 -5.27
CA PRO A 86 4.88 10.47 -4.73
C PRO A 86 5.48 9.49 -3.70
N LEU A 87 6.80 9.41 -3.59
CA LEU A 87 7.46 8.57 -2.57
C LEU A 87 7.14 8.98 -1.13
N THR A 88 6.68 10.22 -0.94
CA THR A 88 6.20 10.78 0.34
C THR A 88 4.71 10.59 0.57
N CYS A 89 4.00 9.84 -0.29
CA CYS A 89 2.59 9.51 -0.07
C CYS A 89 2.41 8.76 1.26
N GLY A 90 1.27 8.99 1.90
CA GLY A 90 0.88 8.26 3.10
C GLY A 90 0.42 6.82 2.79
N MET A 91 -0.45 6.31 3.64
CA MET A 91 -1.02 4.96 3.53
C MET A 91 -2.12 4.85 2.46
N ASN A 92 -2.42 5.92 1.74
CA ASN A 92 -3.50 5.99 0.75
C ASN A 92 -3.01 6.62 -0.55
N CYS A 93 -3.61 6.22 -1.66
CA CYS A 93 -3.40 6.85 -2.95
C CYS A 93 -3.79 8.34 -2.90
N VAL A 94 -2.93 9.22 -3.39
CA VAL A 94 -3.21 10.67 -3.42
C VAL A 94 -4.34 11.04 -4.37
N HIS A 95 -4.57 10.20 -5.40
CA HIS A 95 -5.55 10.42 -6.47
C HIS A 95 -6.94 9.88 -6.14
N CYS A 96 -7.06 8.58 -5.81
CA CYS A 96 -8.35 7.91 -5.57
C CYS A 96 -8.62 7.58 -4.10
N LYS A 97 -7.73 7.99 -3.19
CA LYS A 97 -7.83 7.79 -1.72
C LYS A 97 -7.88 6.35 -1.24
N THR A 98 -7.73 5.38 -2.15
CA THR A 98 -7.73 3.96 -1.81
C THR A 98 -6.57 3.63 -0.87
N PRO A 99 -6.84 2.97 0.27
CA PRO A 99 -5.79 2.48 1.16
C PRO A 99 -4.86 1.53 0.43
N PHE A 100 -3.56 1.66 0.65
CA PHE A 100 -2.58 0.71 0.17
C PHE A 100 -2.52 -0.49 1.11
N GLN A 101 -2.62 -1.68 0.54
CA GLN A 101 -2.32 -2.89 1.28
C GLN A 101 -0.82 -3.17 1.17
N PHE A 102 -0.13 -3.36 2.29
CA PHE A 102 1.31 -3.58 2.30
C PHE A 102 1.65 -5.04 2.62
N SER A 103 2.68 -5.55 1.95
CA SER A 103 3.33 -6.80 2.32
C SER A 103 3.99 -6.63 3.69
N PHE A 104 3.64 -7.48 4.65
CA PHE A 104 4.21 -7.36 6.01
C PHE A 104 5.67 -7.86 6.10
N ALA A 105 6.17 -8.53 5.05
CA ALA A 105 7.56 -8.95 4.96
C ALA A 105 8.44 -7.86 4.31
N THR A 106 7.99 -7.27 3.19
CA THR A 106 8.81 -6.36 2.38
C THR A 106 8.44 -4.88 2.53
N PHE A 107 7.24 -4.59 3.02
CA PHE A 107 6.64 -3.26 3.09
C PHE A 107 6.46 -2.59 1.71
N GLU A 108 6.32 -3.41 0.68
CA GLU A 108 5.89 -3.00 -0.66
C GLU A 108 4.37 -3.06 -0.76
N ILE A 109 3.82 -2.31 -1.72
CA ILE A 109 2.37 -2.27 -1.93
C ILE A 109 1.98 -3.55 -2.69
N LEU A 110 0.99 -4.25 -2.15
CA LEU A 110 0.40 -5.45 -2.75
C LEU A 110 -0.68 -5.04 -3.77
N PRO A 111 -0.90 -5.84 -4.83
CA PRO A 111 -1.98 -5.65 -5.79
C PRO A 111 -3.36 -6.02 -5.22
N LEU A 112 -3.60 -5.71 -3.96
CA LEU A 112 -4.82 -6.01 -3.25
C LEU A 112 -5.62 -4.73 -3.01
N ILE A 113 -6.92 -4.81 -3.26
CA ILE A 113 -7.86 -3.72 -2.97
C ILE A 113 -8.99 -4.26 -2.10
N GLU A 114 -9.27 -3.57 -1.01
CA GLU A 114 -10.42 -3.88 -0.16
C GLU A 114 -11.72 -3.49 -0.86
N PHE A 115 -12.68 -4.41 -0.85
CA PHE A 115 -14.07 -4.15 -1.18
C PHE A 115 -14.95 -4.50 0.02
N PHE A 116 -16.14 -3.93 0.03
CA PHE A 116 -17.14 -4.08 1.06
C PHE A 116 -18.33 -4.86 0.49
N ILE A 117 -19.13 -5.40 1.38
CA ILE A 117 -20.32 -6.17 1.04
C ILE A 117 -21.53 -5.28 1.34
N ASP A 118 -22.56 -5.33 0.48
CA ASP A 118 -23.81 -4.63 0.75
C ASP A 118 -24.42 -5.07 2.11
N ASP A 119 -25.00 -4.11 2.84
CA ASP A 119 -25.52 -4.29 4.21
C ASP A 119 -26.60 -5.39 4.34
N ASP A 120 -27.25 -5.77 3.24
CA ASP A 120 -28.30 -6.78 3.19
C ASP A 120 -27.78 -8.22 3.04
N ILE A 121 -26.46 -8.41 2.98
CA ILE A 121 -25.81 -9.70 2.83
C ILE A 121 -25.01 -10.03 4.11
N PRO A 122 -25.39 -11.05 4.88
CA PRO A 122 -24.63 -11.46 6.06
C PRO A 122 -23.25 -12.01 5.67
N THR A 123 -22.27 -11.83 6.55
CA THR A 123 -20.87 -12.22 6.29
C THR A 123 -20.71 -13.70 5.91
N GLU A 124 -21.45 -14.60 6.54
CA GLU A 124 -21.40 -16.04 6.23
C GLU A 124 -21.88 -16.33 4.79
N GLU A 125 -22.94 -15.63 4.34
CA GLU A 125 -23.43 -15.74 2.97
C GLU A 125 -22.40 -15.16 1.98
N ALA A 126 -21.81 -14.00 2.28
CA ALA A 126 -20.79 -13.38 1.43
C ALA A 126 -19.56 -14.29 1.24
N VAL A 127 -19.08 -14.93 2.32
CA VAL A 127 -18.00 -15.93 2.24
C VAL A 127 -18.40 -17.09 1.35
N SER A 128 -19.61 -17.63 1.52
CA SER A 128 -20.11 -18.73 0.68
C SER A 128 -20.22 -18.36 -0.80
N LEU A 129 -20.63 -17.13 -1.12
CA LEU A 129 -20.74 -16.66 -2.51
C LEU A 129 -19.35 -16.52 -3.15
N VAL A 130 -18.38 -15.94 -2.44
CA VAL A 130 -16.99 -15.77 -2.93
C VAL A 130 -16.27 -17.10 -3.13
N GLU A 131 -16.58 -18.11 -2.32
CA GLU A 131 -15.98 -19.44 -2.44
C GLU A 131 -16.64 -20.33 -3.50
N SER A 132 -17.79 -19.92 -4.04
CA SER A 132 -18.47 -20.65 -5.11
C SER A 132 -17.76 -20.50 -6.46
N GLU A 133 -17.94 -21.46 -7.37
CA GLU A 133 -17.40 -21.35 -8.72
C GLU A 133 -18.23 -20.36 -9.54
N PRO A 134 -17.59 -19.37 -10.21
CA PRO A 134 -18.32 -18.39 -11.01
C PRO A 134 -18.93 -19.04 -12.27
N PRO A 135 -19.95 -18.40 -12.87
CA PRO A 135 -20.52 -18.87 -14.13
C PRO A 135 -19.47 -18.96 -15.24
N LEU A 136 -19.52 -20.02 -16.06
CA LEU A 136 -18.55 -20.27 -17.14
C LEU A 136 -18.41 -19.12 -18.16
N SER A 137 -19.38 -18.20 -18.22
CA SER A 137 -19.38 -17.04 -19.11
C SER A 137 -18.48 -15.88 -18.63
N ASP A 138 -18.12 -15.82 -17.35
CA ASP A 138 -17.44 -14.68 -16.71
C ASP A 138 -16.01 -15.03 -16.28
N SER A 139 -15.12 -15.28 -17.24
CA SER A 139 -13.72 -15.67 -16.97
C SER A 139 -12.76 -14.52 -16.60
N ASN A 140 -13.24 -13.27 -16.47
CA ASN A 140 -12.39 -12.10 -16.23
C ASN A 140 -13.13 -10.96 -15.52
N PHE A 141 -14.09 -11.28 -14.66
CA PHE A 141 -14.82 -10.23 -13.93
C PHE A 141 -13.88 -9.47 -12.99
N ASN A 142 -13.79 -8.14 -13.17
CA ASN A 142 -13.05 -7.25 -12.28
C ASN A 142 -13.97 -6.11 -11.80
N PRO A 143 -14.37 -6.09 -10.52
CA PRO A 143 -15.31 -5.09 -10.00
C PRO A 143 -14.76 -3.66 -10.03
N PHE A 144 -13.45 -3.48 -10.22
CA PHE A 144 -12.80 -2.17 -10.19
C PHE A 144 -12.57 -1.58 -11.58
N GLN A 145 -12.82 -2.33 -12.67
CA GLN A 145 -12.50 -1.89 -14.04
C GLN A 145 -13.14 -0.54 -14.41
N ASN A 146 -14.40 -0.33 -14.02
CA ASN A 146 -15.16 0.90 -14.30
C ASN A 146 -15.09 1.95 -13.17
N VAL A 147 -14.44 1.61 -12.06
CA VAL A 147 -14.43 2.42 -10.82
C VAL A 147 -13.00 2.83 -10.41
N ALA A 148 -12.02 2.53 -11.25
CA ALA A 148 -10.59 2.77 -11.04
C ALA A 148 -10.25 4.19 -10.55
N LYS A 149 -10.95 5.21 -11.07
CA LYS A 149 -10.69 6.63 -10.75
C LYS A 149 -11.65 7.25 -9.74
N LYS A 150 -12.71 6.54 -9.33
CA LYS A 150 -13.64 7.06 -8.33
C LYS A 150 -13.03 6.93 -6.94
N SER A 151 -13.18 7.97 -6.12
CA SER A 151 -12.87 7.89 -4.70
C SER A 151 -14.06 7.27 -3.96
N GLY A 152 -13.79 6.54 -2.87
CA GLY A 152 -14.80 5.90 -2.05
C GLY A 152 -14.68 4.38 -2.01
N GLU A 153 -15.43 3.80 -1.08
CA GLU A 153 -15.58 2.36 -0.90
C GLU A 153 -16.32 1.75 -2.09
N ILE A 154 -16.02 0.49 -2.39
CA ILE A 154 -16.73 -0.27 -3.41
C ILE A 154 -17.48 -1.36 -2.68
N HIS A 155 -18.79 -1.30 -2.76
CA HIS A 155 -19.69 -2.29 -2.21
C HIS A 155 -20.13 -3.23 -3.33
N LEU A 156 -20.04 -4.53 -3.08
CA LEU A 156 -20.42 -5.58 -4.01
C LEU A 156 -21.72 -6.24 -3.55
N ASN A 157 -22.64 -6.38 -4.49
CA ASN A 157 -23.91 -7.06 -4.27
C ASN A 157 -23.77 -8.57 -4.52
N ARG A 158 -24.85 -9.33 -4.30
CA ARG A 158 -24.86 -10.79 -4.50
C ARG A 158 -24.44 -11.21 -5.92
N ASP A 159 -24.87 -10.50 -6.95
CA ASP A 159 -24.53 -10.81 -8.34
C ASP A 159 -23.03 -10.62 -8.57
N ASP A 160 -22.46 -9.50 -8.13
CA ASP A 160 -21.02 -9.24 -8.20
C ASP A 160 -20.22 -10.34 -7.48
N LEU A 161 -20.63 -10.78 -6.29
CA LEU A 161 -19.94 -11.81 -5.51
C LEU A 161 -19.93 -13.17 -6.21
N THR A 162 -21.04 -13.56 -6.85
CA THR A 162 -21.13 -14.84 -7.59
C THR A 162 -20.23 -14.89 -8.82
N ARG A 163 -19.77 -13.74 -9.31
CA ARG A 163 -18.93 -13.62 -10.51
C ARG A 163 -17.45 -13.55 -10.16
N LEU A 164 -17.09 -13.47 -8.88
CA LEU A 164 -15.71 -13.44 -8.44
C LEU A 164 -15.06 -14.82 -8.54
N GLU A 165 -13.83 -14.86 -9.05
CA GLU A 165 -13.02 -16.06 -8.96
C GLU A 165 -12.47 -16.23 -7.54
N LYS A 166 -12.71 -17.38 -6.91
CA LYS A 166 -12.19 -17.72 -5.58
C LYS A 166 -10.68 -17.46 -5.43
N GLY A 167 -9.88 -17.77 -6.44
CA GLY A 167 -8.42 -17.57 -6.41
C GLY A 167 -7.99 -16.10 -6.42
N GLN A 168 -8.88 -15.18 -6.79
CA GLN A 168 -8.63 -13.74 -6.83
C GLN A 168 -9.04 -13.03 -5.54
N VAL A 169 -9.71 -13.70 -4.61
CA VAL A 169 -10.19 -13.07 -3.36
C VAL A 169 -9.49 -13.63 -2.14
N ILE A 170 -9.00 -12.72 -1.29
CA ILE A 170 -8.42 -13.05 0.02
C ILE A 170 -9.38 -12.58 1.10
N ILE A 171 -9.92 -13.55 1.84
CA ILE A 171 -10.81 -13.31 2.99
C ILE A 171 -9.97 -13.27 4.26
N LEU A 172 -10.09 -12.20 5.04
CA LEU A 172 -9.44 -12.04 6.35
C LEU A 172 -10.48 -12.15 7.46
N HIS A 173 -10.56 -13.33 8.08
CA HIS A 173 -11.48 -13.59 9.20
C HIS A 173 -10.93 -13.01 10.49
N TRP A 174 -11.64 -12.06 11.07
CA TRP A 174 -11.28 -11.47 12.35
C TRP A 174 -12.25 -11.93 13.45
N PRO A 175 -11.77 -12.09 14.69
CA PRO A 175 -12.66 -12.37 15.81
C PRO A 175 -13.51 -11.14 16.13
N GLU A 176 -14.72 -11.36 16.63
CA GLU A 176 -15.57 -10.29 17.14
C GLU A 176 -14.81 -9.41 18.16
N PRO A 177 -14.97 -8.07 18.12
CA PRO A 177 -15.96 -7.30 17.35
C PRO A 177 -15.48 -6.84 15.96
N LEU A 178 -14.36 -7.36 15.46
CA LEU A 178 -13.80 -6.92 14.18
C LEU A 178 -14.48 -7.64 13.02
N GLU A 179 -14.85 -6.88 12.00
CA GLU A 179 -15.51 -7.41 10.80
C GLU A 179 -14.53 -8.17 9.89
N THR A 180 -15.06 -9.18 9.19
CA THR A 180 -14.31 -9.89 8.16
C THR A 180 -14.04 -8.95 6.98
N LYS A 181 -12.80 -8.94 6.49
CA LYS A 181 -12.40 -8.09 5.37
C LYS A 181 -12.21 -8.91 4.10
N PHE A 182 -12.58 -8.33 2.96
CA PHE A 182 -12.44 -8.96 1.64
C PHE A 182 -11.48 -8.14 0.78
N LEU A 183 -10.43 -8.81 0.28
CA LEU A 183 -9.42 -8.19 -0.57
C LEU A 183 -9.45 -8.83 -1.96
N PHE A 184 -9.58 -8.04 -3.00
CA PHE A 184 -9.50 -8.48 -4.39
C PHE A 184 -8.08 -8.33 -4.94
N ASN A 185 -7.55 -9.37 -5.57
CA ASN A 185 -6.25 -9.38 -6.24
C ASN A 185 -6.36 -8.89 -7.68
N GLN A 186 -5.90 -7.65 -7.90
CA GLN A 186 -5.85 -7.00 -9.21
C GLN A 186 -4.83 -7.60 -10.17
N MET A 187 -3.85 -8.33 -9.66
CA MET A 187 -2.83 -8.99 -10.48
C MET A 187 -2.66 -10.44 -10.02
N PRO A 188 -3.53 -11.36 -10.49
CA PRO A 188 -3.46 -12.78 -10.15
C PRO A 188 -2.14 -13.45 -10.52
N SER A 189 -1.37 -12.87 -11.44
CA SER A 189 -0.01 -13.31 -11.79
C SER A 189 1.01 -13.11 -10.68
N ILE A 190 0.71 -12.26 -9.68
CA ILE A 190 1.55 -12.04 -8.52
C ILE A 190 0.98 -12.86 -7.37
N SER A 191 1.75 -13.86 -6.91
CA SER A 191 1.35 -14.75 -5.82
C SER A 191 1.41 -14.01 -4.48
N VAL A 192 0.27 -13.99 -3.79
CA VAL A 192 0.12 -13.34 -2.49
C VAL A 192 -0.49 -14.34 -1.51
N SER A 193 0.04 -14.40 -0.27
CA SER A 193 -0.48 -15.29 0.79
C SER A 193 -0.87 -14.51 2.03
N LYS A 194 -1.89 -15.02 2.73
CA LYS A 194 -2.24 -14.59 4.09
C LYS A 194 -1.60 -15.50 5.13
N CYS A 195 -1.10 -14.91 6.20
CA CYS A 195 -0.66 -15.64 7.38
C CYS A 195 -1.89 -16.20 8.13
N PRO A 196 -1.95 -17.51 8.42
CA PRO A 196 -3.12 -18.12 9.04
C PRO A 196 -3.34 -17.70 10.50
N SER A 197 -2.34 -17.15 11.18
CA SER A 197 -2.44 -16.76 12.60
C SER A 197 -2.74 -15.28 12.82
N CYS A 198 -2.25 -14.38 11.96
CA CYS A 198 -2.34 -12.94 12.18
C CYS A 198 -2.99 -12.15 11.04
N ASN A 199 -3.49 -12.83 10.00
CA ASN A 199 -4.12 -12.24 8.81
C ASN A 199 -3.27 -11.19 8.08
N LYS A 200 -1.96 -11.12 8.37
CA LYS A 200 -1.03 -10.30 7.61
C LYS A 200 -0.79 -10.95 6.26
N VAL A 201 -0.69 -10.11 5.24
CA VAL A 201 -0.56 -10.55 3.86
C VAL A 201 0.87 -10.26 3.36
N ILE A 202 1.43 -11.18 2.58
CA ILE A 202 2.82 -11.13 2.09
C ILE A 202 2.89 -11.63 0.64
N PHE A 203 3.91 -11.22 -0.10
CA PHE A 203 4.26 -11.91 -1.36
C PHE A 203 4.73 -13.34 -1.06
N LEU A 204 4.38 -14.29 -1.93
CA LEU A 204 4.82 -15.69 -1.82
C LEU A 204 6.19 -15.93 -2.47
N ASP A 205 6.52 -15.16 -3.52
CA ASP A 205 7.65 -15.43 -4.42
C ASP A 205 8.85 -14.49 -4.20
N LEU A 206 9.15 -14.11 -2.95
CA LEU A 206 10.34 -13.32 -2.59
C LEU A 206 11.27 -14.05 -1.62
#